data_AF-J0YKZ5-F1
#
_entry.id   AF-J0YKZ5-F1
#
_cell.length_a   1.000
_cell.length_b   1.000
_cell.length_c   1.000
_cell.angle_alpha   90.00
_cell.angle_beta   90.00
_cell.angle_gamma   90.00
#
_symmetry.space_group_name_H-M   'P 1'
#
loop_
_entity.id
_entity.type
_entity.pdbx_description
1 polymer ?
#
loop_
_entity_poly.entity_id
_entity_poly.type
_entity_poly.pdbx_seq_one_letter_code
_entity_poly.pdbx_strand_id
1 'polypeptide(L)'
;MRTLIEKEKPPKNRWDLKTMPGGIMDLEFIAQFALITHVIEFQIGATTADILSHLPNSFLNQSFISNLHYAYSLYTNLRQIIRLCLNDSLDPDDMPPGLSDLLLSSVGELDLLRIENLIEETGKSVCSVF
;
A
#
# COMPACT_ATOMS: atom_id res chain seq x y z
N MET A 1 14.04 -6.25 -9.00
CA MET A 1 12.64 -6.31 -9.50
C MET A 1 11.95 -4.95 -9.44
N ARG A 2 12.05 -4.19 -8.34
CA ARG A 2 11.46 -2.85 -8.21
C ARG A 2 11.82 -1.87 -9.35
N THR A 3 13.09 -1.80 -9.72
CA THR A 3 13.58 -0.94 -10.83
C THR A 3 12.91 -1.28 -12.17
N LEU A 4 12.60 -2.56 -12.41
CA LEU A 4 11.93 -2.98 -13.64
C LEU A 4 10.46 -2.56 -13.64
N ILE A 5 9.77 -2.67 -12.49
CA ILE A 5 8.37 -2.22 -12.34
C ILE A 5 8.28 -0.72 -12.58
N GLU A 6 9.21 0.06 -12.03
CA GLU A 6 9.24 1.51 -12.26
C GLU A 6 9.36 1.88 -13.73
N LYS A 7 10.22 1.16 -14.45
CA LYS A 7 10.47 1.38 -15.87
C LYS A 7 9.30 0.98 -16.76
N GLU A 8 8.69 -0.17 -16.47
CA GLU A 8 7.69 -0.80 -17.35
C GLU A 8 6.23 -0.48 -16.95
N LYS A 9 6.00 -0.15 -15.68
CA LYS A 9 4.69 0.18 -15.08
C LYS A 9 4.81 1.35 -14.09
N PRO A 10 5.25 2.53 -14.55
CA PRO A 10 5.32 3.72 -13.70
C PRO A 10 3.92 4.06 -13.15
N PRO A 11 3.84 4.65 -11.94
CA PRO A 11 2.57 5.12 -11.40
C PRO A 11 1.97 6.20 -12.30
N LYS A 12 0.66 6.10 -12.54
CA LYS A 12 -0.07 7.10 -13.35
C LYS A 12 -0.08 8.47 -12.68
N ASN A 13 -0.20 8.49 -11.37
CA ASN A 13 -0.20 9.68 -10.54
C ASN A 13 0.13 9.29 -9.07
N ARG A 14 0.12 10.28 -8.17
CA ARG A 14 0.40 10.11 -6.74
C ARG A 14 -0.57 9.16 -6.02
N TRP A 15 -1.76 8.98 -6.59
CA TRP A 15 -2.82 8.12 -6.07
C TRP A 15 -2.85 6.74 -6.72
N ASP A 16 -1.86 6.40 -7.56
CA ASP A 16 -1.65 5.02 -8.02
C ASP A 16 -0.99 4.17 -6.93
N LEU A 17 -1.78 3.93 -5.86
CA LEU A 17 -1.37 3.20 -4.66
C LEU A 17 -0.90 1.77 -4.95
N LYS A 18 -1.18 1.24 -6.15
CA LYS A 18 -0.73 -0.10 -6.53
C LYS A 18 0.72 -0.10 -7.02
N THR A 19 1.12 0.87 -7.83
CA THR A 19 2.42 0.85 -8.52
C THR A 19 3.41 1.91 -8.04
N MET A 20 2.97 2.87 -7.22
CA MET A 20 3.85 3.86 -6.60
C MET A 20 4.96 3.19 -5.76
N PRO A 21 6.13 3.85 -5.56
CA PRO A 21 7.16 3.37 -4.64
C PRO A 21 6.60 3.12 -3.24
N GLY A 22 6.81 1.90 -2.73
CA GLY A 22 6.29 1.47 -1.44
C GLY A 22 4.79 1.16 -1.45
N GLY A 23 4.16 1.06 -2.62
CA GLY A 23 2.74 0.77 -2.78
C GLY A 23 2.36 -0.71 -2.58
N ILE A 24 1.13 -1.05 -2.91
CA ILE A 24 0.56 -2.40 -2.72
C ILE A 24 1.39 -3.46 -3.43
N MET A 25 1.90 -3.19 -4.64
CA MET A 25 2.71 -4.16 -5.36
C MET A 25 4.01 -4.49 -4.61
N ASP A 26 4.65 -3.49 -4.01
CA ASP A 26 5.88 -3.68 -3.23
C ASP A 26 5.60 -4.52 -1.97
N LEU A 27 4.45 -4.27 -1.32
CA LEU A 27 3.97 -5.09 -0.20
C LEU A 27 3.65 -6.54 -0.60
N GLU A 28 3.00 -6.74 -1.76
CA GLU A 28 2.76 -8.06 -2.36
C GLU A 28 4.09 -8.79 -2.62
N PHE A 29 5.13 -8.08 -3.09
CA PHE A 29 6.44 -8.64 -3.31
C PHE A 29 7.17 -9.03 -2.03
N ILE A 30 7.12 -8.22 -0.97
CA ILE A 30 7.71 -8.57 0.32
C ILE A 30 7.08 -9.86 0.86
N ALA A 31 5.75 -9.95 0.83
CA ALA A 31 5.03 -11.15 1.26
C ALA A 31 5.40 -12.39 0.41
N GLN A 32 5.39 -12.27 -0.91
CA GLN A 32 5.75 -13.37 -1.81
C GLN A 32 7.21 -13.78 -1.66
N PHE A 33 8.12 -12.83 -1.45
CA PHE A 33 9.53 -13.11 -1.18
C PHE A 33 9.68 -13.94 0.09
N ALA A 34 9.00 -13.57 1.18
CA ALA A 34 9.02 -14.32 2.43
C ALA A 34 8.53 -15.77 2.26
N LEU A 35 7.51 -16.00 1.44
CA LEU A 35 7.02 -17.35 1.13
C LEU A 35 8.02 -18.16 0.29
N ILE A 36 8.53 -17.58 -0.80
CA ILE A 36 9.42 -18.27 -1.74
C ILE A 36 10.79 -18.59 -1.11
N THR A 37 11.24 -17.75 -0.18
CA THR A 37 12.49 -17.97 0.57
C THR A 37 12.31 -18.75 1.86
N HIS A 38 11.10 -19.26 2.13
CA HIS A 38 10.76 -20.05 3.31
C HIS A 38 10.98 -19.32 4.65
N VAL A 39 10.91 -17.98 4.66
CA VAL A 39 10.81 -17.19 5.90
C VAL A 39 9.48 -17.45 6.60
N ILE A 40 8.41 -17.68 5.82
CA ILE A 40 7.09 -18.12 6.27
C ILE A 40 6.70 -19.37 5.47
N GLU A 41 6.03 -20.32 6.13
CA GLU A 41 5.46 -21.49 5.47
C GLU A 41 4.23 -21.12 4.63
N PHE A 42 4.11 -21.73 3.45
CA PHE A 42 2.94 -21.55 2.61
C PHE A 42 1.70 -22.16 3.26
N GLN A 43 0.65 -21.34 3.39
CA GLN A 43 -0.67 -21.78 3.85
C GLN A 43 -1.72 -21.45 2.78
N ILE A 44 -2.54 -22.45 2.42
CA ILE A 44 -3.64 -22.26 1.48
C ILE A 44 -4.61 -21.22 2.03
N GLY A 45 -4.91 -20.21 1.22
CA GLY A 45 -5.85 -19.14 1.57
C GLY A 45 -5.24 -17.98 2.35
N ALA A 46 -3.95 -18.01 2.69
CA ALA A 46 -3.27 -16.88 3.31
C ALA A 46 -3.24 -15.66 2.37
N THR A 47 -3.70 -14.52 2.86
CA THR A 47 -3.68 -13.24 2.14
C THR A 47 -2.33 -12.54 2.33
N THR A 48 -2.06 -11.50 1.53
CA THR A 48 -0.88 -10.64 1.73
C THR A 48 -0.87 -10.04 3.14
N ALA A 49 -2.01 -9.62 3.68
CA ALA A 49 -2.09 -9.09 5.05
C ALA A 49 -1.73 -10.14 6.10
N ASP A 50 -2.20 -11.38 5.92
CA ASP A 50 -1.84 -12.50 6.80
C ASP A 50 -0.34 -12.75 6.76
N ILE A 51 0.27 -12.82 5.57
CA ILE A 51 1.71 -13.06 5.44
C ILE A 51 2.52 -11.93 6.09
N LEU A 52 2.17 -10.66 5.82
CA LEU A 52 2.88 -9.51 6.39
C LEU A 52 2.80 -9.47 7.92
N SER A 53 1.64 -9.80 8.51
CA SER A 53 1.45 -9.80 9.96
C SER A 53 2.18 -10.94 10.70
N HIS A 54 2.50 -12.02 9.99
CA HIS A 54 3.21 -13.19 10.54
C HIS A 54 4.71 -13.19 10.25
N LEU A 55 5.26 -12.11 9.68
CA LEU A 55 6.70 -12.00 9.45
C LEU A 55 7.47 -12.15 10.77
N PRO A 56 8.51 -12.99 10.82
CA PRO A 56 9.26 -13.18 12.06
C PRO A 56 10.20 -12.00 12.31
N ASN A 57 10.49 -11.75 13.59
CA ASN A 57 11.44 -10.70 14.00
C ASN A 57 12.88 -10.92 13.49
N SER A 58 13.22 -12.14 13.04
CA SER A 58 14.47 -12.45 12.38
C SER A 58 14.56 -11.91 10.95
N PHE A 59 13.41 -11.62 10.33
CA PHE A 59 13.32 -11.04 8.98
C PHE A 59 13.26 -9.52 9.01
N LEU A 60 12.35 -8.97 9.83
CA LEU A 60 12.19 -7.53 10.05
C LEU A 60 11.82 -7.28 11.50
N ASN A 61 12.24 -6.15 12.08
CA ASN A 61 11.81 -5.83 13.44
C ASN A 61 10.29 -5.57 13.51
N GLN A 62 9.74 -5.71 14.72
CA GLN A 62 8.30 -5.56 14.97
C GLN A 62 7.71 -4.21 14.51
N SER A 63 8.50 -3.13 14.57
CA SER A 63 8.06 -1.82 14.12
C SER A 63 7.85 -1.79 12.60
N PHE A 64 8.80 -2.33 11.83
CA PHE A 64 8.65 -2.43 10.38
C PHE A 64 7.50 -3.35 9.99
N ILE A 65 7.35 -4.50 10.67
CA ILE A 65 6.23 -5.42 10.43
C ILE A 65 4.89 -4.70 10.63
N SER A 66 4.76 -3.94 11.71
CA SER A 66 3.55 -3.15 12.01
C SER A 66 3.32 -2.08 10.93
N ASN A 67 4.38 -1.41 10.46
CA ASN A 67 4.30 -0.42 9.39
C ASN A 67 3.85 -1.05 8.06
N LEU A 68 4.33 -2.25 7.71
CA LEU A 68 3.91 -2.93 6.48
C LEU A 68 2.43 -3.31 6.53
N HIS A 69 1.95 -3.82 7.67
CA HIS A 69 0.55 -4.13 7.86
C HIS A 69 -0.34 -2.88 7.80
N TYR A 70 0.09 -1.79 8.44
CA TYR A 70 -0.58 -0.50 8.38
C TYR A 70 -0.65 0.01 6.93
N ALA A 71 0.47 0.00 6.21
CA ALA A 71 0.55 0.42 4.82
C ALA A 71 -0.41 -0.37 3.93
N TYR A 72 -0.43 -1.71 4.06
CA TYR A 72 -1.33 -2.56 3.29
C TYR A 72 -2.80 -2.22 3.56
N SER A 73 -3.16 -2.03 4.83
CA SER A 73 -4.53 -1.68 5.24
C SER A 73 -4.95 -0.31 4.69
N LEU A 74 -4.08 0.70 4.85
CA LEU A 74 -4.31 2.06 4.34
C LEU A 74 -4.53 2.06 2.83
N TYR A 75 -3.60 1.47 2.08
CA TYR A 75 -3.66 1.52 0.62
C TYR A 75 -4.80 0.71 0.04
N THR A 76 -5.10 -0.47 0.62
CA THR A 76 -6.22 -1.28 0.15
C THR A 76 -7.55 -0.61 0.43
N ASN A 77 -7.74 0.00 1.60
CA ASN A 77 -8.93 0.77 1.95
C ASN A 77 -9.16 1.94 0.97
N LEU A 78 -8.17 2.83 0.84
CA LEU A 78 -8.23 3.97 -0.07
C LEU A 78 -8.50 3.51 -1.52
N ARG A 79 -7.77 2.49 -2.00
CA ARG A 79 -7.93 1.99 -3.36
C ARG A 79 -9.30 1.35 -3.60
N GLN A 80 -9.89 0.67 -2.62
CA GLN A 80 -11.23 0.11 -2.72
C GLN A 80 -12.28 1.21 -2.83
N ILE A 81 -12.21 2.22 -1.96
CA ILE A 81 -13.10 3.39 -2.02
C ILE A 81 -13.03 4.07 -3.39
N ILE A 82 -11.81 4.39 -3.86
CA ILE A 82 -11.60 5.04 -5.15
C ILE A 82 -12.22 4.22 -6.29
N ARG A 83 -12.02 2.90 -6.31
CA ARG A 83 -12.55 2.02 -7.37
C ARG A 83 -14.05 1.81 -7.31
N LEU A 84 -14.69 2.01 -6.16
CA LEU A 84 -16.14 1.92 -6.02
C LEU A 84 -16.83 3.21 -6.48
N CYS A 85 -16.14 4.35 -6.37
CA CYS A 85 -16.69 5.66 -6.70
C CYS A 85 -16.30 6.14 -8.11
N LEU A 86 -15.18 5.68 -8.66
CA LEU A 86 -14.65 6.10 -9.96
C LEU A 86 -14.49 4.90 -10.90
N ASN A 87 -14.82 5.11 -12.18
CA ASN A 87 -14.54 4.14 -13.25
C ASN A 87 -13.09 4.22 -13.74
N ASP A 88 -12.45 5.38 -13.56
CA ASP A 88 -11.09 5.68 -13.99
C ASP A 88 -10.17 6.05 -12.81
N SER A 89 -8.91 6.36 -13.10
CA SER A 89 -7.95 6.84 -12.09
C SER A 89 -8.44 8.14 -11.44
N LEU A 90 -8.20 8.25 -10.14
CA LEU A 90 -8.47 9.47 -9.38
C LEU A 90 -7.60 10.62 -9.89
N ASP A 91 -8.26 11.71 -10.28
CA ASP A 91 -7.65 13.01 -10.51
C ASP A 91 -7.96 13.90 -9.29
N PRO A 92 -6.96 14.35 -8.51
CA PRO A 92 -7.18 15.22 -7.36
C PRO A 92 -7.90 16.54 -7.70
N ASP A 93 -7.69 17.07 -8.91
CA ASP A 93 -8.24 18.36 -9.33
C ASP A 93 -9.71 18.27 -9.77
N ASP A 94 -10.19 17.06 -10.09
CA ASP A 94 -11.57 16.78 -10.53
C ASP A 94 -12.29 15.79 -9.58
N MET A 95 -11.89 15.76 -8.31
CA MET A 95 -12.46 14.83 -7.34
C MET A 95 -13.88 15.24 -6.94
N PRO A 96 -14.88 14.34 -7.03
CA PRO A 96 -16.22 14.62 -6.51
C PRO A 96 -16.17 14.87 -4.99
N PRO A 97 -16.84 15.92 -4.47
CA PRO A 97 -16.79 16.26 -3.04
C PRO A 97 -17.14 15.09 -2.10
N GLY A 98 -18.16 14.30 -2.45
CA GLY A 98 -18.55 13.14 -1.65
C GLY A 98 -17.51 12.01 -1.61
N LEU A 99 -16.66 11.89 -2.64
CA LEU A 99 -15.52 10.98 -2.61
C LEU A 99 -14.42 11.52 -1.68
N SER A 100 -14.13 12.82 -1.75
CA SER A 100 -13.19 13.47 -0.83
C SER A 100 -13.60 13.24 0.63
N ASP A 101 -14.86 13.51 0.98
CA ASP A 101 -15.38 13.29 2.33
C ASP A 101 -15.27 11.83 2.79
N LEU A 102 -15.54 10.88 1.88
CA LEU A 102 -15.44 9.45 2.17
C LEU A 102 -13.99 9.03 2.43
N LEU A 103 -13.04 9.52 1.63
CA LEU A 103 -11.61 9.24 1.82
C LEU A 103 -11.14 9.80 3.16
N LEU A 104 -11.43 11.07 3.45
CA LEU A 104 -11.09 11.74 4.72
C LEU A 104 -11.63 10.98 5.92
N SER A 105 -12.92 10.63 5.90
CA SER A 105 -13.55 9.85 6.97
C SER A 105 -12.96 8.46 7.12
N SER A 106 -12.52 7.82 6.02
CA SER A 106 -12.00 6.45 6.05
C SER A 106 -10.61 6.34 6.69
N VAL A 107 -9.83 7.42 6.66
CA VAL A 107 -8.48 7.47 7.24
C VAL A 107 -8.39 8.36 8.49
N GLY A 108 -9.44 9.13 8.79
CA GLY A 108 -9.49 10.01 9.96
C GLY A 108 -8.72 11.33 9.78
N GLU A 109 -8.56 11.80 8.54
CA GLU A 109 -7.82 13.02 8.22
C GLU A 109 -8.73 14.21 7.92
N LEU A 110 -8.17 15.42 8.05
CA LEU A 110 -8.93 16.68 7.93
C LEU A 110 -8.90 17.30 6.53
N ASP A 111 -7.90 16.94 5.72
CA ASP A 111 -7.73 17.45 4.37
C ASP A 111 -6.97 16.44 3.48
N LEU A 112 -7.11 16.57 2.16
CA LEU A 112 -6.50 15.64 1.20
C LEU A 112 -4.96 15.69 1.24
N LEU A 113 -4.38 16.86 1.55
CA LEU A 113 -2.92 17.02 1.63
C LEU A 113 -2.33 16.17 2.75
N ARG A 114 -3.04 16.02 3.88
CA ARG A 114 -2.64 15.09 4.95
C ARG A 114 -2.68 13.64 4.51
N ILE A 115 -3.70 13.23 3.72
CA ILE A 115 -3.73 11.89 3.15
C ILE A 115 -2.53 11.68 2.22
N GLU A 116 -2.22 12.66 1.36
CA GLU A 116 -1.08 12.58 0.45
C GLU A 116 0.26 12.48 1.19
N ASN A 117 0.45 13.28 2.25
CA ASN A 117 1.64 13.20 3.10
C ASN A 117 1.73 11.85 3.81
N LEU A 118 0.62 11.33 4.33
CA LEU A 118 0.55 10.03 4.96
C LEU A 118 0.92 8.91 3.98
N ILE A 119 0.42 8.97 2.74
CA ILE A 119 0.77 8.05 1.65
C ILE A 119 2.27 8.13 1.36
N GLU A 120 2.84 9.34 1.26
CA GLU A 120 4.27 9.53 0.96
C GLU A 120 5.18 8.99 2.08
N GLU A 121 4.88 9.32 3.34
CA GLU A 121 5.62 8.83 4.51
C GLU A 121 5.54 7.32 4.65
N THR A 122 4.35 6.76 4.47
CA THR A 122 4.12 5.31 4.49
C THR A 122 4.89 4.64 3.35
N GLY A 123 4.88 5.20 2.15
CA GLY A 123 5.61 4.70 0.99
C GLY A 123 7.11 4.67 1.24
N LYS A 124 7.68 5.74 1.80
CA LYS A 124 9.10 5.78 2.20
C LYS A 124 9.43 4.70 3.24
N SER A 125 8.56 4.48 4.22
CA SER A 125 8.76 3.41 5.20
C SER A 125 8.79 2.03 4.54
N VAL A 126 7.90 1.74 3.59
CA VAL A 126 7.91 0.47 2.85
C VAL A 126 9.15 0.35 1.97
N CYS A 127 9.55 1.43 1.28
CA CYS A 127 10.75 1.43 0.46
C CYS A 127 12.03 1.12 1.25
N SER A 128 12.09 1.48 2.53
CA SER A 128 13.26 1.20 3.36
C SER A 128 13.49 -0.28 3.71
N VAL A 129 12.55 -1.16 3.35
CA VAL A 129 12.68 -2.62 3.50
C VAL A 129 13.51 -3.25 2.36
N PHE A 130 13.65 -2.57 1.22
CA PHE A 130 14.46 -3.01 0.09
C PHE A 130 15.91 -2.53 0.22
#